data_AF-A0A4Q5AXU6-F1
#
_entry.id   AF-A0A4Q5AXU6-F1
#
_cell.length_a   1.000
_cell.length_b   1.000
_cell.length_c   1.000
_cell.angle_alpha   90.00
_cell.angle_beta   90.00
_cell.angle_gamma   90.00
#
_symmetry.space_group_name_H-M   'P 1'
#
loop_
_entity.id
_entity.type
_entity.pdbx_description
1 polymer ?
#
loop_
_entity_poly.entity_id
_entity_poly.type
_entity_poly.pdbx_seq_one_letter_code
_entity_poly.pdbx_strand_id
1 'polypeptide(L)' 'MGYEFEGVVYERLRDMQAARRARYAELLKAGMNFTQAAHAVGVSKRTGKVWRNGRTRSTGRNEGPLVDWYAG' A
#
# COMPACT_ATOMS: atom_id res chain seq x y z
N MET A 1 4.45 -23.55 -1.03
CA MET A 1 3.22 -22.78 -1.34
C MET A 1 3.61 -21.31 -1.33
N GLY A 2 3.75 -20.70 -2.50
CA GLY A 2 4.17 -19.28 -2.62
C GLY A 2 2.99 -18.33 -2.39
N TYR A 3 3.29 -17.05 -2.24
CA TYR A 3 2.29 -15.99 -2.12
C TYR A 3 2.04 -15.38 -3.49
N GLU A 4 0.80 -15.34 -3.96
CA GLU A 4 0.49 -14.83 -5.29
C GLU A 4 -0.16 -13.44 -5.25
N PHE A 5 0.28 -12.56 -6.15
CA PHE A 5 -0.35 -11.29 -6.42
C PHE A 5 -0.20 -10.92 -7.90
N GLU A 6 -1.31 -10.59 -8.57
CA GLU A 6 -1.34 -10.27 -10.01
C GLU A 6 -0.64 -11.33 -10.90
N GLY A 7 -0.80 -12.62 -10.58
CA GLY A 7 -0.19 -13.74 -11.32
C GLY A 7 1.30 -13.95 -11.06
N VAL A 8 1.93 -13.13 -10.20
CA VAL A 8 3.32 -13.28 -9.78
C VAL A 8 3.37 -14.05 -8.47
N VAL A 9 4.12 -15.15 -8.46
CA VAL A 9 4.38 -15.95 -7.26
C VAL A 9 5.63 -15.43 -6.55
N TYR A 10 5.47 -15.06 -5.29
CA TYR A 10 6.52 -14.61 -4.40
C TYR A 10 6.89 -15.69 -3.40
N GLU A 11 8.19 -15.89 -3.19
CA GLU A 11 8.70 -16.81 -2.18
C GLU A 11 8.42 -16.32 -0.76
N ARG A 12 8.44 -15.00 -0.54
CA ARG A 12 8.27 -14.39 0.78
C ARG A 12 7.08 -13.46 0.80
N LEU A 13 6.30 -13.54 1.87
CA LEU A 13 5.12 -12.69 2.10
C LEU A 13 5.45 -11.19 2.01
N ARG A 14 6.62 -10.80 2.52
CA ARG A 14 7.08 -9.40 2.54
C ARG A 14 7.29 -8.84 1.13
N ASP A 15 7.73 -9.67 0.18
CA ASP A 15 8.04 -9.26 -1.19
C ASP A 15 6.72 -9.04 -1.94
N MET A 16 5.75 -9.94 -1.76
CA MET A 16 4.37 -9.72 -2.23
C MET A 16 3.73 -8.46 -1.60
N GLN A 17 3.92 -8.23 -0.30
CA GLN A 17 3.39 -7.03 0.35
C GLN A 17 4.01 -5.74 -0.20
N ALA A 18 5.30 -5.76 -0.56
CA ALA A 18 5.94 -4.63 -1.23
C ALA A 18 5.31 -4.37 -2.60
N ALA A 19 5.06 -5.42 -3.39
CA ALA A 19 4.37 -5.31 -4.68
C ALA A 19 2.95 -4.75 -4.54
N ARG A 20 2.15 -5.28 -3.60
CA ARG A 20 0.81 -4.74 -3.29
C ARG A 20 0.85 -3.27 -2.88
N ARG A 21 1.87 -2.87 -2.11
CA ARG A 21 2.02 -1.49 -1.67
C ARG A 21 2.42 -0.56 -2.82
N ALA A 22 3.27 -1.01 -3.74
CA ALA A 22 3.61 -0.28 -4.96
C ALA A 22 2.35 -0.08 -5.82
N ARG A 23 1.59 -1.16 -6.06
CA ARG A 23 0.33 -1.11 -6.81
C ARG A 23 -0.69 -0.16 -6.18
N TYR A 24 -0.80 -0.17 -4.84
CA TYR A 24 -1.64 0.76 -4.10
C TYR A 24 -1.23 2.21 -4.37
N ALA A 25 0.07 2.53 -4.34
CA ALA A 25 0.56 3.88 -4.63
C ALA A 25 0.29 4.31 -6.08
N GLU A 26 0.39 3.41 -7.06
CA GLU A 26 0.02 3.68 -8.45
C GLU A 26 -1.46 4.05 -8.59
N LEU A 27 -2.35 3.31 -7.94
CA LEU A 27 -3.79 3.58 -7.96
C LEU A 27 -4.10 4.96 -7.35
N LEU A 28 -3.40 5.33 -6.27
CA LEU A 28 -3.53 6.68 -5.70
C LEU A 28 -3.04 7.76 -6.67
N LYS A 29 -1.92 7.55 -7.36
CA LYS A 29 -1.41 8.47 -8.39
C LYS A 29 -2.37 8.60 -9.57
N ALA A 30 -3.10 7.52 -9.91
CA ALA A 30 -4.16 7.53 -10.92
C ALA A 30 -5.46 8.21 -10.45
N GLY A 31 -5.50 8.77 -9.23
CA GLY A 31 -6.67 9.47 -8.70
C GLY A 31 -7.73 8.57 -8.07
N MET A 32 -7.45 7.26 -7.91
CA MET A 32 -8.36 6.34 -7.24
C MET A 32 -8.46 6.67 -5.74
N ASN A 33 -9.67 6.59 -5.19
CA ASN A 33 -9.84 6.87 -3.76
C ASN A 33 -9.19 5.78 -2.88
N PHE A 34 -8.83 6.13 -1.64
CA PHE A 34 -8.09 5.25 -0.74
C PHE A 34 -8.77 3.91 -0.46
N THR A 35 -10.10 3.90 -0.40
CA THR A 35 -10.86 2.67 -0.11
C THR A 35 -10.81 1.76 -1.33
N GLN A 36 -11.09 2.28 -2.52
CA GLN A 36 -11.02 1.53 -3.78
C GLN A 36 -9.62 0.97 -4.01
N ALA A 37 -8.58 1.78 -3.80
CA ALA A 37 -7.19 1.33 -3.95
C ALA A 37 -6.84 0.21 -2.97
N ALA A 38 -7.30 0.28 -1.71
CA ALA A 38 -7.06 -0.78 -0.72
C ALA A 38 -7.78 -2.09 -1.10
N HIS A 39 -9.03 -1.99 -1.57
CA HIS A 39 -9.79 -3.14 -2.04
C HIS A 39 -9.14 -3.77 -3.29
N ALA A 40 -8.67 -2.97 -4.24
CA ALA A 40 -8.04 -3.44 -5.48
C ALA A 40 -6.77 -4.28 -5.23
N VAL A 41 -5.98 -3.92 -4.21
CA VAL A 41 -4.76 -4.67 -3.82
C VAL A 41 -5.02 -5.75 -2.75
N GLY A 42 -6.29 -6.01 -2.44
CA GLY A 42 -6.70 -7.07 -1.52
C GLY A 42 -6.30 -6.83 -0.06
N VAL A 43 -6.38 -5.58 0.42
CA VAL A 43 -6.10 -5.25 1.82
C VAL A 43 -7.23 -4.46 2.50
N SER A 44 -7.27 -4.51 3.83
CA SER A 44 -8.23 -3.73 4.60
C SER A 44 -7.98 -2.23 4.49
N LYS A 45 -9.02 -1.42 4.71
CA LYS A 45 -8.90 0.04 4.83
C LYS A 45 -7.89 0.46 5.91
N ARG A 46 -7.78 -0.31 7.01
CA ARG A 46 -6.80 -0.07 8.08
C ARG A 46 -5.37 -0.27 7.58
N THR A 47 -5.13 -1.35 6.82
CA THR A 47 -3.84 -1.63 6.17
C THR A 47 -3.48 -0.55 5.17
N GLY A 48 -4.43 -0.15 4.30
CA GLY A 48 -4.23 0.95 3.35
C GLY A 48 -3.88 2.26 4.06
N LYS A 49 -4.49 2.57 5.22
CA LYS A 49 -4.12 3.72 6.06
C LYS A 49 -2.68 3.65 6.57
N VAL A 50 -2.25 2.48 7.05
CA VAL A 50 -0.86 2.28 7.50
C VAL A 50 0.12 2.45 6.34
N TRP A 51 -0.23 2.03 5.13
CA TRP A 51 0.66 2.16 3.97
C TRP A 51 0.87 3.61 3.53
N ARG A 52 -0.17 4.45 3.60
CA ARG A 52 -0.08 5.88 3.26
C ARG A 52 0.46 6.77 4.39
N ASN A 53 0.19 6.44 5.66
CA ASN A 53 0.54 7.31 6.80
C ASN A 53 1.68 6.74 7.65
N GLY A 54 2.19 5.55 7.32
CA GLY A 54 3.08 4.79 8.18
C GLY A 54 2.35 4.15 9.37
N ARG A 55 3.04 3.23 10.06
CA ARG A 55 2.56 2.60 11.29
C ARG A 55 2.71 3.61 12.43
N THR A 56 1.68 4.45 12.62
CA THR A 56 1.47 5.33 13.77
C THR A 56 2.71 6.17 14.16
N ARG A 57 2.88 7.37 13.58
CA ARG A 57 3.53 8.45 14.34
C ARG A 57 2.51 8.92 15.38
N SER A 58 2.92 8.98 16.64
CA SER A 58 2.10 9.40 17.80
C SER A 58 1.73 10.89 17.81
N THR A 59 2.15 11.65 16.80
CA THR A 59 1.86 13.08 16.67
C THR A 59 0.61 13.26 15.81
N GLY A 60 -0.49 13.69 16.42
CA GLY A 60 -1.82 13.84 15.81
C GLY A 60 -1.94 14.92 14.72
N ARG A 61 -0.94 15.08 13.84
CA ARG A 61 -0.98 15.99 12.69
C ARG A 61 -0.80 15.21 11.39
N ASN A 62 -1.72 15.47 10.47
CA ASN A 62 -1.82 14.90 9.14
C ASN A 62 -0.70 15.52 8.26
N GLU A 63 0.55 15.19 8.54
CA GLU A 63 1.64 15.48 7.60
C GLU A 63 1.45 14.57 6.37
N GLY A 64 1.68 15.14 5.19
CA GLY A 64 1.28 14.61 3.88
C GLY A 64 1.54 13.11 3.66
N PRO A 65 0.79 12.48 2.74
CA PRO A 65 0.90 11.04 2.51
C PRO A 65 2.36 10.66 2.19
N LEU A 66 2.88 9.61 2.83
CA LEU A 66 4.24 9.05 2.62
C LEU A 66 4.48 8.50 1.20
N VAL A 67 3.62 8.81 0.24
CA VAL A 67 3.74 8.41 -1.17
C VAL A 67 4.98 9.06 -1.80
N ASP A 68 5.41 10.23 -1.31
CA ASP A 68 6.59 10.95 -1.81
C ASP A 68 7.93 10.26 -1.51
N TRP A 69 8.00 9.31 -0.58
CA TRP A 69 9.25 8.60 -0.25
C TRP A 69 9.59 7.42 -1.19
N TYR A 70 8.68 7.00 -2.07
CA TYR A 70 8.88 5.85 -2.96
C TYR A 70 9.10 6.24 -4.43
N ALA A 71 9.38 7.51 -4.70
CA ALA A 71 9.70 8.02 -6.03
C ALA A 71 11.21 8.29 -6.25
N GLY A 72 12.07 7.81 -5.35
CA GLY A 72 13.54 7.87 -5.46
C GLY A 72 14.16 6.49 -5.44
#